data_AF-R5CV72-F1
#
_entry.id   AF-R5CV72-F1
#
_cell.length_a   1.000
_cell.length_b   1.000
_cell.length_c   1.000
_cell.angle_alpha   90.00
_cell.angle_beta   90.00
_cell.angle_gamma   90.00
#
_symmetry.space_group_name_H-M   'P 1'
#
loop_
_entity.id
_entity.type
_entity.pdbx_description
1 polymer ?
#
loop_
_entity_poly.entity_id
_entity_poly.type
_entity_poly.pdbx_seq_one_letter_code
_entity_poly.pdbx_strand_id
1 'polypeptide(L)'
;MMHRKQVLALSALTLLLMFICVIVFSWIVSSVNPSLPIRSMISEEGVRQFMGGFAYCLASPLLVWLVLCSIAWGTFRYSGFCDAILCVYRGRPITYREKHALIISAIFFIVFCIVIISLTFVPHAVLLGVTGELCPSAFTAGAVPLFAFIIIVLSLSYGISCGKLGDLYQVYKSLYVGIKMSASLWPIYIFVMQLYFAVMFVFF
;
A
#
# COMPACT_ATOMS: atom_id res chain seq x y z
N MET A 1 -11.37 -15.94 13.70
CA MET A 1 -9.98 -15.67 13.24
C MET A 1 -9.37 -16.82 12.43
N MET A 2 -9.62 -18.09 12.77
CA MET A 2 -9.05 -19.26 12.08
C MET A 2 -9.39 -19.31 10.57
N HIS A 3 -10.65 -19.02 10.24
CA HIS A 3 -11.15 -19.04 8.85
C HIS A 3 -10.45 -18.01 7.93
N ARG A 4 -10.06 -16.83 8.45
CA ARG A 4 -9.41 -15.77 7.65
C ARG A 4 -7.97 -16.14 7.28
N LYS A 5 -7.23 -16.77 8.20
CA LYS A 5 -5.88 -17.28 7.93
C LYS A 5 -5.90 -18.43 6.94
N GLN A 6 -6.89 -19.33 7.07
CA GLN A 6 -7.09 -20.43 6.13
C GLN A 6 -7.43 -19.93 4.72
N VAL A 7 -8.28 -18.90 4.59
CA VAL A 7 -8.58 -18.28 3.28
C VAL A 7 -7.33 -17.65 2.66
N LEU A 8 -6.52 -16.94 3.45
CA LEU A 8 -5.27 -16.35 2.95
C LEU A 8 -4.28 -17.44 2.50
N ALA A 9 -4.12 -18.50 3.29
CA ALA A 9 -3.26 -19.63 2.93
C ALA A 9 -3.76 -20.35 1.67
N LEU A 10 -5.07 -20.59 1.57
CA LEU A 10 -5.70 -21.17 0.39
C LEU A 10 -5.49 -20.28 -0.83
N SER A 11 -5.68 -18.96 -0.69
CA SER A 11 -5.46 -18.02 -1.79
C SER A 11 -4.02 -18.02 -2.30
N ALA A 12 -3.03 -18.09 -1.40
CA ALA A 12 -1.64 -18.18 -1.77
C ALA A 12 -1.33 -19.50 -2.50
N LEU A 13 -1.89 -20.61 -2.02
CA LEU A 13 -1.75 -21.92 -2.64
C LEU A 13 -2.40 -21.97 -4.03
N THR A 14 -3.60 -21.40 -4.19
CA THR A 14 -4.27 -21.33 -5.49
C THR A 14 -3.50 -20.46 -6.49
N LEU A 15 -2.94 -19.33 -6.04
CA LEU A 15 -2.12 -18.47 -6.90
C LEU A 15 -0.83 -19.16 -7.33
N LEU A 16 -0.17 -19.88 -6.41
CA LEU A 16 1.01 -20.67 -6.72
C LEU A 16 0.71 -21.78 -7.73
N LEU A 17 -0.37 -22.54 -7.53
CA LEU A 17 -0.81 -23.57 -8.48
C LEU A 17 -1.12 -22.96 -9.84
N MET A 18 -1.85 -21.85 -9.89
CA MET A 18 -2.17 -21.15 -11.13
C MET A 18 -0.90 -20.69 -11.86
N PHE A 19 0.09 -20.18 -11.13
CA PHE A 19 1.36 -19.78 -11.70
C PHE A 19 2.12 -20.96 -12.32
N ILE A 20 2.19 -22.10 -11.61
CA ILE A 20 2.77 -23.34 -12.15
C ILE A 20 2.00 -23.81 -13.40
N CYS A 21 0.66 -23.77 -13.35
CA CYS A 21 -0.17 -24.12 -14.50
C CYS A 21 0.11 -23.25 -15.72
N VAL A 22 0.29 -21.93 -15.56
CA VAL A 22 0.64 -21.03 -16.68
C VAL A 22 2.00 -21.38 -17.26
N ILE A 23 3.01 -21.66 -16.41
CA ILE A 23 4.34 -22.08 -16.88
C ILE A 23 4.24 -23.36 -17.72
N VAL A 24 3.62 -24.40 -17.16
CA VAL A 24 3.50 -25.71 -17.82
C VAL A 24 2.65 -25.60 -19.09
N PHE A 25 1.54 -24.88 -19.05
CA PHE A 25 0.67 -24.65 -20.20
C PHE A 25 1.41 -23.92 -21.32
N SER A 26 2.12 -22.83 -21.00
CA SER A 26 2.90 -22.07 -21.99
C SER A 26 3.95 -22.93 -22.68
N TRP A 27 4.58 -23.85 -21.94
CA TRP A 27 5.57 -24.77 -22.49
C TRP A 27 4.94 -25.83 -23.40
N ILE A 28 3.83 -26.45 -22.99
CA ILE A 28 3.14 -27.48 -23.78
C ILE A 28 2.64 -26.87 -25.09
N VAL A 29 1.95 -25.72 -25.03
CA VAL A 29 1.36 -25.10 -26.21
C VAL A 29 2.44 -24.65 -27.20
N SER A 30 3.51 -24.04 -26.71
CA SER A 30 4.64 -23.63 -27.55
C SER A 30 5.37 -24.83 -28.19
N SER A 31 5.40 -25.98 -27.50
CA SER A 31 6.05 -27.21 -28.00
C SER A 31 5.19 -27.97 -29.02
N VAL A 32 3.85 -27.94 -28.86
CA VAL A 32 2.92 -28.67 -29.73
C VAL A 32 2.55 -27.86 -30.98
N ASN A 33 2.39 -26.54 -30.86
CA ASN A 33 2.00 -25.71 -31.99
C ASN A 33 2.79 -24.39 -32.06
N PRO A 34 3.91 -24.37 -32.78
CA PRO A 34 4.77 -23.18 -32.88
C PRO A 34 4.17 -22.05 -33.71
N SER A 35 3.02 -22.27 -34.37
CA SER A 35 2.33 -21.23 -35.16
C SER A 35 1.50 -20.26 -34.33
N LEU A 36 1.21 -20.60 -33.07
CA LEU A 36 0.48 -19.72 -32.15
C LEU A 36 1.44 -18.66 -31.56
N PRO A 37 1.00 -17.41 -31.37
CA PRO A 37 1.81 -16.33 -30.78
C PRO A 37 1.95 -16.48 -29.25
N ILE A 38 2.17 -17.70 -28.76
CA ILE A 38 2.28 -18.04 -27.34
C ILE A 38 3.74 -18.35 -27.02
N ARG A 39 4.34 -17.55 -26.15
CA ARG A 39 5.74 -17.73 -25.74
C ARG A 39 5.86 -18.69 -24.56
N SER A 40 6.80 -19.63 -24.65
CA SER A 40 7.12 -20.53 -23.55
C SER A 40 7.93 -19.80 -22.47
N MET A 41 7.49 -19.85 -21.21
CA MET A 41 8.28 -19.32 -20.08
C MET A 41 9.54 -20.12 -19.78
N ILE A 42 9.59 -21.40 -20.16
CA ILE A 42 10.75 -22.28 -19.93
C ILE A 42 11.85 -22.05 -20.98
N SER A 43 11.55 -21.31 -22.04
CA SER A 43 12.56 -20.93 -23.04
C SER A 43 13.68 -20.08 -22.42
N GLU A 44 14.84 -20.04 -23.08
CA GLU A 44 15.98 -19.21 -22.66
C GLU A 44 15.59 -17.73 -22.50
N GLU A 45 14.73 -17.23 -23.41
CA GLU A 45 14.21 -15.87 -23.35
C GLU A 45 13.26 -15.67 -22.16
N GLY A 46 12.37 -16.63 -21.90
CA GLY A 46 11.46 -16.62 -20.75
C GLY A 46 12.18 -16.63 -19.41
N VAL A 47 13.20 -17.48 -19.25
CA VAL A 47 14.00 -17.54 -18.02
C VAL A 47 14.80 -16.25 -17.83
N ARG A 48 15.42 -15.71 -18.89
CA ARG A 48 16.16 -14.45 -18.84
C ARG A 48 15.25 -13.28 -18.44
N GLN A 49 14.08 -13.19 -19.07
CA GLN A 49 13.12 -12.12 -18.81
C GLN A 49 12.49 -12.25 -17.43
N PHE A 50 12.21 -13.48 -16.97
CA PHE A 50 11.78 -13.73 -15.59
C PHE A 50 12.81 -13.26 -14.58
N MET A 51 14.07 -13.68 -14.70
CA MET A 51 15.11 -13.31 -13.75
C MET A 51 15.45 -11.82 -13.79
N GLY A 52 15.49 -11.21 -14.99
CA GLY A 52 15.75 -9.79 -15.15
C GLY A 52 14.57 -8.89 -14.76
N GLY A 53 13.33 -9.35 -14.96
CA GLY A 53 12.11 -8.60 -14.70
C GLY A 53 11.52 -8.79 -13.30
N PHE A 54 11.94 -9.82 -12.55
CA PHE A 54 11.37 -10.18 -11.25
C PHE A 54 11.34 -9.00 -10.27
N ALA A 55 12.52 -8.42 -9.97
CA ALA A 55 12.62 -7.33 -9.00
C ALA A 55 11.88 -6.07 -9.47
N TYR A 56 11.93 -5.77 -10.77
CA TYR A 56 11.25 -4.62 -11.35
C TYR A 56 9.72 -4.76 -11.26
N CYS A 57 9.18 -5.94 -11.52
CA CYS A 57 7.75 -6.22 -11.40
C CYS A 57 7.28 -6.15 -9.94
N LEU A 58 8.07 -6.68 -9.00
CA LEU A 58 7.78 -6.55 -7.57
C LEU A 58 7.84 -5.09 -7.11
N ALA A 59 8.78 -4.29 -7.63
CA ALA A 59 8.96 -2.87 -7.32
C ALA A 59 7.93 -1.96 -8.03
N SER A 60 6.65 -2.38 -8.03
CA SER A 60 5.56 -1.58 -8.58
C SER A 60 5.08 -0.50 -7.59
N PRO A 61 4.40 0.56 -8.06
CA PRO A 61 3.78 1.57 -7.19
C PRO A 61 2.82 0.96 -6.15
N LEU A 62 2.22 -0.19 -6.44
CA LEU A 62 1.33 -0.90 -5.52
C LEU A 62 2.07 -1.40 -4.27
N LEU A 63 3.34 -1.80 -4.39
CA LEU A 63 4.16 -2.16 -3.24
C LEU A 63 4.30 -0.95 -2.30
N VAL A 64 4.62 0.22 -2.86
CA VAL A 64 4.77 1.47 -2.11
C VAL A 64 3.47 1.81 -1.40
N TRP A 65 2.33 1.72 -2.09
CA TRP A 65 1.02 1.96 -1.49
C TRP A 65 0.73 0.97 -0.36
N LEU A 66 1.02 -0.32 -0.54
CA LEU A 66 0.83 -1.34 0.49
C LEU A 66 1.68 -1.04 1.73
N VAL A 67 2.96 -0.69 1.55
CA VAL A 67 3.87 -0.32 2.63
C VAL A 67 3.32 0.88 3.39
N LEU A 68 3.06 1.99 2.70
CA LEU A 68 2.64 3.25 3.32
C LEU A 68 1.28 3.13 4.00
N CYS A 69 0.30 2.47 3.36
CA CYS A 69 -1.00 2.20 3.96
C CYS A 69 -0.87 1.30 5.18
N SER A 70 0.04 0.31 5.18
CA SER A 70 0.25 -0.54 6.36
C SER A 70 0.82 0.24 7.54
N ILE A 71 1.80 1.13 7.30
CA ILE A 71 2.37 2.01 8.33
C ILE A 71 1.29 2.96 8.85
N ALA A 72 0.54 3.63 7.95
CA ALA A 72 -0.53 4.56 8.33
C ALA A 72 -1.62 3.87 9.15
N TRP A 73 -2.05 2.67 8.76
CA TRP A 73 -3.02 1.90 9.51
C TRP A 73 -2.50 1.48 10.89
N GLY A 74 -1.23 1.07 10.96
CA GLY A 74 -0.57 0.70 12.21
C GLY A 74 -0.50 1.86 13.19
N THR A 75 -0.03 3.02 12.74
CA THR A 75 0.07 4.22 13.58
C THR A 75 -1.30 4.73 14.01
N PHE A 76 -2.28 4.73 13.10
CA PHE A 76 -3.66 5.17 13.35
C PHE A 76 -4.35 4.34 14.44
N ARG A 77 -4.11 3.03 14.46
CA ARG A 77 -4.66 2.14 15.49
C ARG A 77 -3.87 2.19 16.79
N TYR A 78 -2.54 2.18 16.71
CA TYR A 78 -1.68 2.10 17.89
C TYR A 78 -1.66 3.40 18.70
N SER A 79 -1.82 4.55 18.05
CA SER A 79 -1.97 5.86 18.73
C SER A 79 -3.29 6.01 19.50
N GLY A 80 -4.27 5.12 19.26
CA GLY A 80 -5.63 5.24 19.77
C GLY A 80 -6.45 6.34 19.11
N PHE A 81 -5.97 6.91 18.00
CA PHE A 81 -6.69 7.96 17.26
C PHE A 81 -7.99 7.42 16.65
N CYS A 82 -7.99 6.17 16.17
CA CYS A 82 -9.20 5.48 15.72
C CYS A 82 -10.27 5.38 16.82
N ASP A 83 -9.86 4.96 18.02
CA ASP A 83 -10.78 4.83 19.16
C ASP A 83 -11.31 6.19 19.62
N ALA A 84 -10.47 7.23 19.56
CA ALA A 84 -10.86 8.60 19.87
C ALA A 84 -11.96 9.11 18.92
N ILE A 85 -11.77 8.93 17.61
CA ILE A 85 -12.77 9.31 16.59
C ILE A 85 -14.07 8.51 16.80
N LEU A 86 -13.96 7.21 17.08
CA LEU A 86 -15.12 6.36 17.34
C LEU A 86 -15.88 6.81 18.60
N CYS A 87 -15.18 7.22 19.65
CA CYS A 87 -15.77 7.75 20.87
C CYS A 87 -16.49 9.07 20.63
N VAL A 88 -15.92 9.99 19.83
CA VAL A 88 -16.60 11.23 19.39
C VAL A 88 -17.88 10.90 18.64
N TYR A 89 -17.79 10.00 17.66
CA TYR A 89 -18.94 9.63 16.83
C TYR A 89 -20.05 8.94 17.62
N ARG A 90 -19.70 8.13 18.62
CA ARG A 90 -20.66 7.44 19.50
C ARG A 90 -21.13 8.27 20.69
N GLY A 91 -20.69 9.52 20.83
CA GLY A 91 -21.07 10.41 21.94
C GLY A 91 -20.61 9.90 23.31
N ARG A 92 -19.55 9.09 23.37
CA ARG A 92 -19.00 8.63 24.66
C ARG A 92 -18.24 9.76 25.34
N PRO A 93 -18.20 9.82 26.68
CA PRO A 93 -17.43 10.83 27.39
C PRO A 93 -15.94 10.69 27.05
N ILE A 94 -15.32 11.78 26.62
CA ILE A 94 -13.92 11.87 26.24
C ILE A 94 -13.16 12.58 27.35
N THR A 95 -11.97 12.08 27.68
CA THR A 95 -11.13 12.69 28.71
C THR A 95 -10.66 14.08 28.25
N TYR A 96 -10.48 15.04 29.16
CA TYR A 96 -9.97 16.38 28.82
C TYR A 96 -8.67 16.35 28.00
N ARG A 97 -7.76 15.41 28.34
CA ARG A 97 -6.51 15.18 27.60
C ARG A 97 -6.73 14.73 26.15
N GLU A 98 -7.68 13.82 25.94
CA GLU A 98 -8.01 13.31 24.60
C GLU A 98 -8.67 14.39 23.74
N LYS A 99 -9.51 15.25 24.34
CA LYS A 99 -10.10 16.41 23.65
C LYS A 99 -9.02 17.40 23.20
N HIS A 100 -8.07 17.73 24.07
CA HIS A 100 -6.97 18.62 23.73
C HIS A 100 -6.08 18.04 22.62
N ALA A 101 -5.74 16.74 22.71
CA ALA A 101 -4.98 16.05 21.68
C ALA A 101 -5.71 16.01 20.33
N LEU A 102 -7.05 15.86 20.33
CA LEU A 102 -7.86 15.88 19.12
C LEU A 102 -7.87 17.27 18.48
N ILE A 103 -7.98 18.33 19.28
CA ILE A 103 -7.89 19.72 18.79
C ILE A 103 -6.52 19.97 18.13
N ILE A 104 -5.42 19.53 18.75
CA ILE A 104 -4.08 19.65 18.16
C ILE A 104 -4.02 18.91 16.82
N SER A 105 -4.49 17.67 16.76
CA SER A 105 -4.52 16.88 15.52
C SER A 105 -5.39 17.57 14.45
N ALA A 106 -6.54 18.13 14.82
CA ALA A 106 -7.39 18.89 13.91
C ALA A 106 -6.71 20.15 13.36
N ILE A 107 -5.92 20.86 14.18
CA ILE A 107 -5.12 22.00 13.74
C ILE A 107 -4.09 21.55 12.69
N PHE A 108 -3.35 20.46 12.96
CA PHE A 108 -2.42 19.90 11.98
C PHE A 108 -3.12 19.54 10.66
N PHE A 109 -4.32 18.96 10.72
CA PHE A 109 -5.10 18.62 9.54
C PHE A 109 -5.46 19.87 8.72
N ILE A 110 -5.91 20.93 9.37
CA ILE A 110 -6.21 22.21 8.71
C ILE A 110 -4.96 22.79 8.06
N VAL A 111 -3.81 22.75 8.74
CA VAL A 111 -2.52 23.19 8.17
C VAL A 111 -2.16 22.36 6.93
N PHE A 112 -2.31 21.04 6.97
CA PHE A 112 -2.08 20.19 5.79
C PHE A 112 -3.02 20.54 4.64
N CYS A 113 -4.31 20.79 4.92
CA CYS A 113 -5.26 21.24 3.89
C CYS A 113 -4.82 22.57 3.28
N ILE A 114 -4.41 23.54 4.08
CA ILE A 114 -3.92 24.85 3.60
C ILE A 114 -2.67 24.66 2.73
N VAL A 115 -1.73 23.82 3.14
CA VAL A 115 -0.51 23.51 2.38
C VAL A 115 -0.86 22.86 1.04
N ILE A 116 -1.73 21.85 1.02
CA ILE A 116 -2.16 21.17 -0.22
C ILE A 116 -2.89 22.14 -1.15
N ILE A 117 -3.80 22.94 -0.62
CA ILE A 117 -4.52 23.97 -1.38
C ILE A 117 -3.52 24.98 -1.94
N SER A 118 -2.57 25.45 -1.15
CA SER A 118 -1.52 26.38 -1.60
C SER A 118 -0.68 25.76 -2.73
N LEU A 119 -0.28 24.49 -2.59
CA LEU A 119 0.43 23.73 -3.63
C LEU A 119 -0.42 23.49 -4.90
N THR A 120 -1.74 23.52 -4.80
CA THR A 120 -2.66 23.29 -5.93
C THR A 120 -3.02 24.59 -6.66
N PHE A 121 -3.18 25.70 -5.94
CA PHE A 121 -3.64 26.98 -6.48
C PHE A 121 -2.52 27.99 -6.76
N VAL A 122 -1.29 27.75 -6.27
CA VAL A 122 -0.15 28.60 -6.62
C VAL A 122 0.28 28.33 -8.07
N PRO A 123 0.28 29.35 -8.95
CA PRO A 123 0.57 29.20 -10.38
C PRO A 123 2.07 29.02 -10.67
N HIS A 124 2.90 28.73 -9.66
CA HIS A 124 4.28 28.29 -9.84
C HIS A 124 4.32 26.75 -9.85
N ALA A 125 4.42 26.22 -11.06
CA ALA A 125 4.35 24.81 -11.43
C ALA A 125 5.34 23.91 -10.67
N VAL A 126 4.86 23.21 -9.63
CA VAL A 126 5.63 22.12 -9.01
C VAL A 126 4.86 20.80 -8.94
N LEU A 127 3.51 20.81 -8.96
CA LEU A 127 2.69 19.58 -8.89
C LEU A 127 1.68 19.39 -10.03
N LEU A 128 1.42 20.43 -10.84
CA LEU A 128 0.67 20.28 -12.09
C LEU A 128 1.59 19.72 -13.18
N GLY A 129 1.10 18.73 -13.92
CA GLY A 129 1.73 18.34 -15.18
C GLY A 129 1.74 19.54 -16.14
N VAL A 130 2.73 19.55 -17.03
CA VAL A 130 2.98 20.59 -18.05
C VAL A 130 1.78 20.92 -18.95
N THR A 131 0.71 20.11 -18.89
CA THR A 131 -0.49 20.17 -19.72
C THR A 131 -1.71 20.81 -19.05
N GLY A 132 -1.66 21.15 -17.75
CA GLY A 132 -2.82 21.73 -17.05
C GLY A 132 -3.97 20.75 -16.78
N GLU A 133 -3.76 19.45 -17.01
CA GLU A 133 -4.74 18.40 -16.74
C GLU A 133 -4.56 17.83 -15.33
N LEU A 134 -5.66 17.74 -14.57
CA LEU A 134 -5.68 17.16 -13.21
C LEU A 134 -5.45 15.62 -13.22
N CYS A 135 -5.59 14.96 -14.36
CA CYS A 135 -5.28 13.55 -14.59
C CYS A 135 -4.74 13.41 -16.03
N PRO A 136 -3.49 12.95 -16.27
CA PRO A 136 -2.55 12.25 -15.39
C PRO A 136 -1.42 13.17 -14.92
N SER A 137 -1.50 13.68 -13.69
CA SER A 137 -0.49 14.56 -13.10
C SER A 137 0.31 13.86 -11.99
N ALA A 138 1.50 14.40 -11.66
CA ALA A 138 2.34 13.91 -10.55
C ALA A 138 1.58 13.90 -9.20
N PHE A 139 0.58 14.76 -9.05
CA PHE A 139 -0.31 14.81 -7.90
C PHE A 139 -1.13 13.52 -7.73
N THR A 140 -1.76 13.01 -8.79
CA THR A 140 -2.57 11.78 -8.72
C THR A 140 -1.70 10.54 -8.45
N ALA A 141 -0.47 10.51 -8.99
CA ALA A 141 0.49 9.44 -8.70
C ALA A 141 0.99 9.49 -7.24
N GLY A 142 1.14 10.68 -6.66
CA GLY A 142 1.59 10.90 -5.28
C GLY A 142 0.47 10.97 -4.23
N ALA A 143 -0.79 10.94 -4.63
CA ALA A 143 -1.93 11.14 -3.73
C ALA A 143 -1.98 10.11 -2.60
N VAL A 144 -1.83 8.82 -2.93
CA VAL A 144 -1.86 7.74 -1.92
C VAL A 144 -0.72 7.89 -0.91
N PRO A 145 0.56 8.08 -1.31
CA PRO A 145 1.63 8.42 -0.38
C PRO A 145 1.37 9.66 0.49
N LEU A 146 0.82 10.74 -0.10
CA LEU A 146 0.49 11.97 0.62
C LEU A 146 -0.56 11.74 1.71
N PHE A 147 -1.67 11.07 1.38
CA PHE A 147 -2.71 10.77 2.37
C PHE A 147 -2.19 9.85 3.47
N ALA A 148 -1.39 8.83 3.14
CA ALA A 148 -0.77 7.97 4.13
C ALA A 148 0.14 8.78 5.08
N PHE A 149 0.94 9.69 4.54
CA PHE A 149 1.79 10.58 5.33
C PHE A 149 0.99 11.47 6.28
N ILE A 150 -0.08 12.10 5.79
CA ILE A 150 -0.97 12.96 6.61
C ILE A 150 -1.56 12.14 7.76
N ILE A 151 -2.09 10.95 7.48
CA ILE A 151 -2.67 10.07 8.51
C ILE A 151 -1.62 9.70 9.57
N ILE A 152 -0.38 9.39 9.16
CA ILE A 152 0.72 9.08 10.08
C ILE A 152 0.99 10.28 11.00
N VAL A 153 1.17 11.48 10.44
CA VAL A 153 1.48 12.68 11.22
C VAL A 153 0.35 13.01 12.19
N LEU A 154 -0.91 13.00 11.75
CA LEU A 154 -2.07 13.26 12.61
C LEU A 154 -2.18 12.27 13.76
N SER A 155 -1.94 10.98 13.48
CA SER A 155 -1.98 9.90 14.46
C SER A 155 -0.86 10.02 15.48
N LEU A 156 0.35 10.39 15.05
CA LEU A 156 1.49 10.62 15.93
C LEU A 156 1.27 11.85 16.81
N SER A 157 0.87 12.99 16.22
CA SER A 157 0.58 14.22 16.96
C SER A 157 -0.49 13.99 18.03
N TYR A 158 -1.54 13.23 17.70
CA TYR A 158 -2.56 12.84 18.67
C TYR A 158 -1.99 11.94 19.77
N GLY A 159 -1.29 10.86 19.42
CA GLY A 159 -0.77 9.89 20.37
C GLY A 159 0.26 10.47 21.34
N ILE A 160 1.12 11.38 20.86
CA ILE A 160 2.08 12.13 21.69
C ILE A 160 1.33 13.09 22.62
N SER A 161 0.40 13.89 22.08
CA SER A 161 -0.36 14.88 22.88
C SER A 161 -1.26 14.25 23.94
N CYS A 162 -1.78 13.05 23.69
CA CYS A 162 -2.57 12.29 24.66
C CYS A 162 -1.70 11.61 25.73
N GLY A 163 -0.38 11.54 25.53
CA GLY A 163 0.55 10.79 26.37
C GLY A 163 0.49 9.26 26.18
N LYS A 164 -0.18 8.77 25.12
CA LYS A 164 -0.21 7.35 24.75
C LYS A 164 1.09 6.90 24.09
N LEU A 165 1.81 7.83 23.45
CA LEU A 165 3.14 7.67 22.88
C LEU A 165 4.12 8.55 23.65
N GLY A 166 4.43 8.16 24.89
CA GLY A 166 5.27 8.95 25.79
C GLY A 166 6.78 8.79 25.56
N ASP A 167 7.19 7.72 24.88
CA ASP A 167 8.59 7.40 24.64
C ASP A 167 8.89 7.24 23.13
N LEU A 168 10.13 7.56 22.72
CA LEU A 168 10.59 7.41 21.34
C LEU A 168 10.45 5.96 20.86
N TYR A 169 10.65 4.99 21.75
CA TYR A 169 10.41 3.59 21.44
C TYR A 169 8.95 3.32 21.06
N GLN A 170 7.99 3.94 21.75
CA GLN A 170 6.57 3.75 21.46
C GLN A 170 6.19 4.40 20.12
N VAL A 171 6.75 5.57 19.82
CA VAL A 171 6.60 6.24 18.52
C VAL A 171 7.14 5.34 17.40
N TYR A 172 8.37 4.84 17.52
CA TYR A 172 8.95 3.93 16.52
C TYR A 172 8.15 2.63 16.39
N LYS A 173 7.67 2.07 17.51
CA LYS A 173 6.80 0.89 17.54
C LYS A 173 5.50 1.10 16.78
N SER A 174 4.89 2.27 16.89
CA SER A 174 3.65 2.58 16.16
C SER A 174 3.81 2.49 14.64
N LEU A 175 5.01 2.80 14.11
CA LEU A 175 5.31 2.79 12.67
C LEU A 175 5.41 1.36 12.11
N TYR A 176 6.08 0.43 12.80
CA TYR A 176 6.28 -0.93 12.27
C TYR A 176 5.19 -1.93 12.68
N VAL A 177 4.40 -1.65 13.72
CA VAL A 177 3.30 -2.55 14.15
C VAL A 177 2.31 -2.80 13.01
N GLY A 178 2.07 -1.79 12.16
CA GLY A 178 1.24 -1.91 10.96
C GLY A 178 1.78 -2.89 9.93
N ILE A 179 3.10 -2.88 9.71
CA ILE A 179 3.80 -3.83 8.83
C ILE A 179 3.68 -5.26 9.38
N LYS A 180 3.81 -5.43 10.70
CA LYS A 180 3.62 -6.74 11.35
C LYS A 180 2.18 -7.25 11.19
N MET A 181 1.19 -6.36 11.23
CA MET A 181 -0.21 -6.71 10.98
C MET A 181 -0.48 -7.09 9.52
N SER A 182 0.16 -6.41 8.57
CA SER A 182 0.04 -6.68 7.13
C SER A 182 0.92 -7.83 6.64
N ALA A 183 1.72 -8.46 7.53
CA ALA A 183 2.67 -9.52 7.20
C ALA A 183 2.10 -10.64 6.32
N SER A 184 0.82 -11.00 6.48
CA SER A 184 0.20 -12.04 5.66
C SER A 184 -0.14 -11.63 4.23
N LEU A 185 -0.14 -10.33 3.90
CA LEU A 185 -0.48 -9.82 2.57
C LEU A 185 0.73 -9.87 1.61
N TRP A 186 1.96 -9.82 2.14
CA TRP A 186 3.17 -9.78 1.34
C TRP A 186 3.35 -11.01 0.45
N PRO A 187 3.16 -12.26 0.93
CA PRO A 187 3.29 -13.44 0.07
C PRO A 187 2.24 -13.43 -1.06
N ILE A 188 1.02 -12.97 -0.76
CA ILE A 188 -0.06 -12.89 -1.75
C ILE A 188 0.30 -11.87 -2.83
N TYR A 189 0.80 -10.70 -2.45
CA TYR A 189 1.26 -9.68 -3.39
C TYR A 189 2.34 -10.24 -4.33
N ILE A 190 3.34 -10.94 -3.78
CA ILE A 190 4.44 -11.53 -4.57
C ILE A 190 3.87 -12.52 -5.59
N PHE A 191 2.98 -13.44 -5.18
CA PHE A 191 2.39 -14.41 -6.10
C PHE A 191 1.51 -13.77 -7.17
N VAL A 192 0.73 -12.75 -6.82
CA VAL A 192 -0.09 -12.01 -7.79
C VAL A 192 0.78 -11.33 -8.83
N MET A 193 1.86 -10.64 -8.40
CA MET A 193 2.78 -9.98 -9.34
C MET A 193 3.50 -10.99 -10.22
N GLN A 194 3.89 -12.15 -9.67
CA GLN A 194 4.56 -13.18 -10.46
C GLN A 194 3.64 -13.80 -11.51
N LEU A 195 2.39 -14.06 -11.14
CA LEU A 195 1.36 -14.54 -12.06
C LEU A 195 1.07 -13.50 -13.14
N TYR A 196 0.94 -12.23 -12.78
CA TYR A 196 0.73 -11.14 -13.73
C TYR A 196 1.86 -11.07 -14.76
N PHE A 197 3.11 -11.09 -14.29
CA PHE A 197 4.28 -11.09 -15.17
C PHE A 197 4.28 -12.31 -16.10
N ALA A 198 3.94 -13.50 -15.58
CA ALA A 198 3.87 -14.71 -16.38
C ALA A 198 2.82 -14.63 -17.49
N VAL A 199 1.61 -14.19 -17.14
CA VAL A 199 0.52 -14.02 -18.11
C VAL A 199 0.92 -12.98 -19.17
N MET A 200 1.47 -11.84 -18.74
CA MET A 200 1.90 -10.79 -19.68
C MET A 200 2.97 -11.31 -20.65
N PHE A 201 3.98 -12.04 -20.17
CA PHE A 201 5.04 -12.56 -21.03
C PHE A 201 4.55 -13.65 -22.01
N VAL A 202 3.62 -14.50 -21.58
CA VAL A 202 3.13 -15.64 -22.37
C VAL A 202 2.22 -15.17 -23.52
N PHE A 203 1.39 -14.14 -23.28
CA PHE A 203 0.36 -13.70 -24.23
C PHE A 203 0.67 -12.40 -24.99
N PHE A 204 1.56 -11.55 -24.47
CA PHE A 204 1.92 -10.26 -25.08
C PHE A 204 3.40 -10.17 -25.36
#